data_AF-A0A959JB96-F1
#
_entry.id   AF-A0A959JB96-F1
#
_cell.length_a   1.000
_cell.length_b   1.000
_cell.length_c   1.000
_cell.angle_alpha   90.00
_cell.angle_beta   90.00
_cell.angle_gamma   90.00
#
_symmetry.space_group_name_H-M   'P 1'
#
loop_
_entity.id
_entity.type
_entity.pdbx_description
1 polymer ?
#
loop_
_entity_poly.entity_id
_entity_poly.type
_entity_poly.pdbx_seq_one_letter_code
_entity_poly.pdbx_strand_id
1 'polypeptide(L)'
;MDNERSGRKFESVYSTKVRAGRRRTYFFDVRKTKGDDYYITLTESTKKHSDGGYERHKIFLYKEDFNRFLAAMEDTINHVKTELMPDYDYDEFDHHYEEDADSHRPGNVDQTESEEDISW
;
A
#
# COMPACT_ATOMS: atom_id res chain seq x y z
N MET A 1 -28.99 -0.07 -17.72
CA MET A 1 -28.95 -1.19 -16.76
C MET A 1 -27.73 -2.01 -17.11
N ASP A 2 -26.59 -1.70 -16.48
CA ASP A 2 -25.36 -2.51 -16.47
C ASP A 2 -24.33 -1.80 -15.58
N ASN A 3 -24.46 -1.91 -14.25
CA ASN A 3 -23.31 -1.85 -13.35
C ASN A 3 -23.59 -2.41 -11.94
N GLU A 4 -24.36 -3.50 -11.83
CA GLU A 4 -24.64 -4.17 -10.55
C GLU A 4 -23.82 -5.46 -10.39
N ARG A 5 -22.52 -5.42 -10.67
CA ARG A 5 -21.63 -6.59 -10.51
C ARG A 5 -20.28 -6.35 -9.85
N SER A 6 -20.05 -5.21 -9.21
CA SER A 6 -18.77 -4.94 -8.50
C SER A 6 -18.82 -5.13 -6.97
N GLY A 7 -19.98 -5.50 -6.41
CA GLY A 7 -20.09 -5.85 -4.98
C GLY A 7 -19.78 -7.33 -4.74
N ARG A 8 -18.71 -7.63 -3.98
CA ARG A 8 -18.30 -8.94 -3.42
C ARG A 8 -17.39 -9.89 -4.21
N LYS A 9 -16.54 -9.47 -5.16
CA LYS A 9 -15.71 -10.47 -5.88
C LYS A 9 -14.29 -10.76 -5.42
N PHE A 10 -13.58 -9.87 -4.72
CA PHE A 10 -12.24 -10.20 -4.20
C PHE A 10 -11.88 -9.32 -2.99
N GLU A 11 -12.53 -9.56 -1.85
CA GLU A 11 -12.08 -9.02 -0.57
C GLU A 11 -10.70 -9.63 -0.25
N SER A 12 -9.74 -8.79 0.13
CA SER A 12 -8.42 -9.26 0.57
C SER A 12 -8.57 -10.07 1.85
N VAL A 13 -7.96 -11.24 1.92
CA VAL A 13 -7.96 -12.10 3.12
C VAL A 13 -7.10 -11.48 4.23
N TYR A 14 -6.09 -10.72 3.83
CA TYR A 14 -5.26 -9.90 4.71
C TYR A 14 -4.83 -8.66 3.92
N SER A 15 -4.75 -7.51 4.58
CA SER A 15 -4.22 -6.29 3.99
C SER A 15 -3.39 -5.53 5.02
N THR A 16 -2.22 -5.07 4.62
CA THR A 16 -1.45 -4.08 5.38
C THR A 16 -1.07 -2.93 4.46
N LYS A 17 -0.88 -1.74 5.02
CA LYS A 17 -0.50 -0.54 4.28
C LYS A 17 0.66 0.18 4.95
N VAL A 18 1.53 0.74 4.14
CA VAL A 18 2.66 1.58 4.57
C VAL A 18 2.47 2.94 3.93
N ARG A 19 2.25 3.97 4.75
CA ARG A 19 2.28 5.36 4.26
C ARG A 19 3.73 5.73 3.99
N ALA A 20 3.97 6.43 2.88
CA ALA A 20 5.30 6.88 2.48
C ALA A 20 5.26 8.37 2.13
N GLY A 21 5.70 9.20 3.08
CA GLY A 21 5.38 10.62 3.12
C GLY A 21 3.89 10.95 2.95
N ARG A 22 3.61 12.17 2.48
CA ARG A 22 2.23 12.71 2.37
C ARG A 22 1.44 12.20 1.17
N ARG A 23 2.11 11.66 0.15
CA ARG A 23 1.51 11.48 -1.18
C ARG A 23 1.62 10.07 -1.71
N ARG A 24 2.34 9.17 -1.04
CA ARG A 24 2.47 7.79 -1.46
C ARG A 24 1.97 6.86 -0.36
N THR A 25 1.34 5.77 -0.78
CA THR A 25 0.93 4.70 0.11
C THR A 25 1.13 3.37 -0.61
N TYR A 26 1.82 2.46 0.05
CA TYR A 26 1.97 1.08 -0.40
C TYR A 26 0.90 0.21 0.26
N PHE A 27 0.27 -0.66 -0.52
CA PHE A 27 -0.71 -1.64 -0.05
C PHE A 27 -0.19 -3.04 -0.36
N PHE A 28 -0.28 -3.93 0.62
CA PHE A 28 0.13 -5.32 0.54
C PHE A 28 -1.10 -6.17 0.85
N ASP A 29 -1.78 -6.62 -0.21
CA ASP A 29 -3.00 -7.43 -0.08
C ASP A 29 -2.70 -8.90 -0.35
N VAL A 30 -3.14 -9.78 0.53
CA VAL A 30 -3.25 -11.22 0.26
C VAL A 30 -4.64 -11.50 -0.31
N ARG A 31 -4.69 -12.07 -1.51
CA ARG A 31 -5.94 -12.40 -2.20
C ARG A 31 -6.02 -13.89 -2.51
N LYS A 32 -7.24 -14.40 -2.51
CA LYS A 32 -7.54 -15.80 -2.82
C LYS A 32 -7.96 -15.94 -4.28
N THR A 33 -7.39 -16.92 -4.99
CA THR A 33 -7.79 -17.26 -6.36
C THR A 33 -9.06 -18.12 -6.35
N LYS A 34 -9.63 -18.38 -7.53
CA LYS A 34 -10.75 -19.33 -7.66
C LYS A 34 -10.37 -20.78 -7.36
N GLY A 35 -9.08 -21.12 -7.43
CA GLY A 35 -8.56 -22.46 -7.16
C GLY A 35 -8.15 -22.68 -5.71
N ASP A 36 -8.66 -21.86 -4.79
CA ASP A 36 -8.32 -21.86 -3.36
C ASP A 36 -6.83 -21.57 -3.02
N ASP A 37 -6.07 -21.04 -3.97
CA ASP A 37 -4.70 -20.58 -3.77
C ASP A 37 -4.60 -19.10 -3.35
N TYR A 38 -3.42 -18.68 -2.87
CA TYR A 38 -3.17 -17.31 -2.45
C TYR A 38 -2.09 -16.62 -3.29
N TYR A 39 -2.26 -15.33 -3.52
CA TYR A 39 -1.27 -14.46 -4.16
C TYR A 39 -1.26 -13.08 -3.49
N ILE A 40 -0.16 -12.36 -3.64
CA ILE A 40 0.01 -11.01 -3.09
C ILE A 40 -0.20 -9.98 -4.20
N THR A 41 -0.89 -8.90 -3.87
CA THR A 41 -0.94 -7.68 -4.69
C THR A 41 -0.19 -6.58 -3.97
N LEU A 42 0.88 -6.09 -4.57
CA LEU A 42 1.64 -4.92 -4.10
C LEU A 42 1.15 -3.72 -4.91
N THR A 43 0.57 -2.72 -4.25
CA THR A 43 0.09 -1.51 -4.93
C THR A 43 0.79 -0.28 -4.38
N GLU A 44 1.50 0.46 -5.21
CA GLU A 44 1.88 1.84 -4.93
C GLU A 44 0.74 2.75 -5.39
N SER A 45 0.17 3.55 -4.48
CA SER A 45 -0.77 4.61 -4.79
C SER A 45 -0.12 5.96 -4.53
N THR A 46 0.05 6.75 -5.59
CA THR A 46 0.66 8.09 -5.53
C THR A 46 -0.38 9.16 -5.87
N LYS A 47 -0.61 10.10 -4.97
CA LYS A 47 -1.51 11.25 -5.19
C LYS A 47 -0.91 12.15 -6.25
N LYS A 48 -1.64 12.44 -7.33
CA LYS A 48 -1.20 13.32 -8.43
C LYS A 48 -1.04 14.76 -7.95
N HIS A 49 -0.20 15.55 -8.66
CA HIS A 49 0.06 16.95 -8.31
C HIS A 49 -1.09 17.87 -8.71
N SER A 50 -1.86 17.46 -9.72
CA SER A 50 -3.04 18.15 -10.23
C SER A 50 -4.30 17.30 -10.08
N ASP A 51 -5.43 17.98 -9.97
CA ASP A 51 -6.80 17.45 -10.11
C ASP A 51 -7.21 16.29 -9.19
N GLY A 52 -6.59 16.17 -8.01
CA GLY A 52 -7.13 15.36 -6.90
C GLY A 52 -7.10 13.83 -7.10
N GLY A 53 -6.51 13.32 -8.18
CA GLY A 53 -6.49 11.90 -8.49
C GLY A 53 -5.33 11.11 -7.87
N TYR A 54 -5.44 9.78 -7.94
CA TYR A 54 -4.36 8.84 -7.58
C TYR A 54 -3.87 8.07 -8.80
N GLU A 55 -2.57 7.88 -8.89
CA GLU A 55 -1.92 6.94 -9.81
C GLU A 55 -1.58 5.66 -9.05
N ARG A 56 -1.92 4.51 -9.62
CA ARG A 56 -1.71 3.21 -8.97
C ARG A 56 -0.85 2.32 -9.83
N HIS A 57 0.32 1.92 -9.30
CA HIS A 57 1.15 0.88 -9.88
C HIS A 57 0.92 -0.41 -9.10
N LYS A 58 0.61 -1.50 -9.81
CA LYS A 58 0.21 -2.77 -9.21
C LYS A 58 1.08 -3.90 -9.72
N ILE A 59 1.59 -4.70 -8.79
CA ILE A 59 2.34 -5.93 -9.04
C ILE A 59 1.55 -7.09 -8.45
N PHE A 60 1.46 -8.18 -9.22
CA PHE A 60 0.91 -9.44 -8.76
C PHE A 60 2.06 -10.41 -8.52
N LEU A 61 2.14 -10.96 -7.31
CA LEU A 61 3.17 -11.90 -6.92
C LEU A 61 2.52 -13.22 -6.52
N TYR A 62 2.94 -14.31 -7.17
CA TYR A 62 2.41 -15.65 -6.94
C TYR A 62 3.36 -16.49 -6.06
N LYS A 63 2.81 -17.51 -5.41
CA LYS A 63 3.49 -18.31 -4.37
C LYS A 63 4.80 -18.95 -4.84
N GLU A 64 4.89 -19.32 -6.11
CA GLU A 64 6.07 -19.91 -6.74
C GLU A 64 7.28 -18.97 -6.78
N ASP A 65 7.04 -17.66 -6.64
CA ASP A 65 8.08 -16.63 -6.77
C ASP A 65 8.43 -15.95 -5.44
N PHE A 66 7.69 -16.21 -4.35
CA PHE A 66 7.84 -15.51 -3.07
C PHE A 66 9.28 -15.45 -2.58
N ASN A 67 9.95 -16.61 -2.49
CA ASN A 67 11.30 -16.68 -1.95
C ASN A 67 12.32 -15.97 -2.85
N ARG A 68 12.19 -16.13 -4.18
CA ARG A 68 13.12 -15.52 -5.14
C ARG A 68 12.94 -14.00 -5.18
N PHE A 69 11.70 -13.53 -5.14
CA PHE A 69 11.37 -12.12 -5.11
C PHE A 69 11.84 -11.47 -3.81
N LEU A 70 11.56 -12.09 -2.66
CA LEU A 70 11.96 -11.58 -1.34
C LEU A 70 13.49 -11.48 -1.22
N ALA A 71 14.21 -12.54 -1.58
CA ALA A 71 15.67 -12.54 -1.55
C ALA A 71 16.26 -11.44 -2.45
N ALA A 72 15.79 -11.33 -3.71
CA ALA A 72 16.27 -10.28 -4.61
C ALA A 72 15.96 -8.87 -4.11
N MET A 73 14.78 -8.67 -3.49
CA MET A 73 14.39 -7.38 -2.92
C MET A 73 15.27 -7.03 -1.71
N GLU A 74 15.49 -7.98 -0.81
CA GLU A 74 16.34 -7.81 0.38
C GLU A 74 17.80 -7.53 -0.02
N ASP A 75 18.36 -8.32 -0.94
CA ASP A 75 19.72 -8.13 -1.46
C ASP A 75 19.89 -6.74 -2.09
N THR A 76 18.90 -6.30 -2.87
CA THR A 76 18.94 -4.97 -3.51
C THR A 76 18.89 -3.85 -2.48
N ILE A 77 18.03 -3.96 -1.47
CA ILE A 77 17.95 -2.97 -0.37
C ILE A 77 19.26 -2.95 0.41
N ASN A 78 19.81 -4.12 0.76
CA ASN A 78 21.06 -4.23 1.50
C ASN A 78 22.23 -3.64 0.72
N HIS A 79 22.31 -3.86 -0.59
CA HIS A 79 23.33 -3.26 -1.43
C HIS A 79 23.28 -1.72 -1.37
N VAL A 80 22.08 -1.13 -1.41
CA VAL A 80 21.94 0.33 -1.23
C VAL A 80 22.42 0.77 0.14
N LYS A 81 21.96 0.10 1.21
CA LYS A 81 22.26 0.47 2.59
C LYS A 81 23.73 0.29 2.99
N THR A 82 24.44 -0.67 2.39
CA THR A 82 25.79 -1.05 2.83
C THR A 82 26.89 -0.56 1.90
N GLU A 83 26.64 -0.56 0.59
CA GLU A 83 27.68 -0.24 -0.41
C GLU A 83 27.50 1.16 -0.99
N LEU A 84 26.26 1.60 -1.25
CA LEU A 84 26.02 2.87 -1.94
C LEU A 84 25.84 4.05 -0.99
N MET A 85 25.19 3.84 0.15
CA MET A 85 24.82 4.88 1.11
C MET A 85 24.95 4.41 2.58
N PRO A 86 26.15 3.95 3.01
CA PRO A 86 26.37 3.39 4.34
C PRO A 86 26.18 4.36 5.51
N ASP A 87 26.47 5.65 5.28
CA ASP A 87 26.42 6.67 6.33
C ASP A 87 25.03 7.35 6.44
N TYR A 88 24.04 6.89 5.66
CA TYR A 88 22.71 7.48 5.67
C TYR A 88 21.87 6.92 6.82
N ASP A 89 21.22 7.80 7.58
CA ASP A 89 20.29 7.41 8.63
C ASP A 89 18.93 7.03 8.02
N TYR A 90 18.73 5.73 7.84
CA TYR A 90 17.45 5.19 7.32
C TYR A 90 16.36 5.15 8.39
N ASP A 91 16.73 5.19 9.67
CA ASP A 91 15.79 5.09 10.79
C ASP A 91 15.11 6.44 11.06
N GLU A 92 15.71 7.56 10.62
CA GLU A 92 15.11 8.91 10.62
C GLU A 92 13.69 8.91 10.02
N PHE A 93 13.47 8.11 8.97
CA PHE A 93 12.18 8.06 8.28
C PHE A 93 11.10 7.34 9.08
N ASP A 94 11.45 6.34 9.89
CA ASP A 94 10.48 5.61 10.70
C ASP A 94 9.86 6.52 11.76
N HIS A 95 10.62 7.48 12.29
CA HIS A 95 10.16 8.43 13.30
C HIS A 95 9.22 9.51 12.74
N HIS A 96 9.45 10.01 11.53
CA HIS A 96 8.60 11.04 10.91
C HIS A 96 7.18 10.55 10.59
N TYR A 97 6.99 9.23 10.42
CA TYR A 97 5.65 8.67 10.20
C TYR A 97 4.74 8.74 11.42
N GLU A 98 5.29 8.70 12.63
CA GLU A 98 4.50 8.74 13.86
C GLU A 98 3.94 10.15 14.11
N GLU A 99 4.71 11.21 13.86
CA GLU A 99 4.28 12.60 14.03
C GLU A 99 3.21 13.05 13.01
N ASP A 100 3.36 12.67 11.74
CA ASP A 100 2.36 12.95 10.70
C ASP A 100 1.08 12.11 10.91
N ALA A 101 1.16 10.95 11.59
CA ALA A 101 0.00 10.14 11.94
C ALA A 101 -0.85 10.75 13.08
N ASP A 102 -0.22 11.38 14.08
CA ASP A 102 -0.93 11.91 15.25
C ASP A 102 -1.54 13.31 14.99
N SER A 103 -0.96 14.08 14.07
CA SER A 103 -1.52 15.37 13.61
C SER A 103 -2.81 15.23 12.78
N HIS A 104 -3.19 14.00 12.39
CA HIS A 104 -4.39 13.70 11.62
C HIS A 104 -5.43 12.88 12.39
N ARG A 105 -5.42 12.89 13.74
CA ARG A 105 -6.63 12.49 14.48
C ARG A 105 -7.70 13.56 14.25
N PRO A 106 -8.80 13.30 13.51
CA PRO A 106 -9.91 14.22 13.55
C PRO A 106 -10.42 14.20 14.99
N GLY A 107 -10.46 15.37 15.62
CA GLY A 107 -11.19 15.56 16.86
C GLY A 107 -12.61 15.01 16.66
N ASN A 108 -13.14 14.41 17.71
CA ASN A 108 -14.51 13.93 17.79
C ASN A 108 -15.48 15.03 17.35
N VAL A 109 -15.93 15.01 16.08
CA VAL A 109 -17.01 15.84 15.57
C VAL A 109 -18.10 14.90 15.07
N ASP A 110 -19.29 15.22 15.56
CA ASP A 110 -20.55 14.52 15.46
C ASP A 110 -21.00 14.18 14.03
N GLN A 111 -21.91 13.22 13.98
CA GLN A 111 -22.43 12.42 12.87
C GLN A 111 -22.83 13.19 11.59
N THR A 112 -22.85 12.41 10.49
CA THR A 112 -23.41 12.65 9.15
C THR A 112 -22.51 13.32 8.10
N GLU A 113 -21.62 12.54 7.49
CA GLU A 113 -21.25 12.74 6.07
C GLU A 113 -21.30 11.39 5.35
N SER A 114 -22.08 11.38 4.27
CA SER A 114 -22.52 10.22 3.49
C SER A 114 -21.38 9.48 2.78
N GLU A 115 -21.50 8.15 2.77
CA GLU A 115 -20.59 7.15 2.20
C GLU A 115 -20.48 7.17 0.65
N GLU A 116 -20.54 8.35 0.00
CA GLU A 116 -20.52 8.47 -1.46
C GLU A 116 -19.14 8.86 -2.04
N ASP A 117 -18.18 9.32 -1.22
CA ASP A 117 -16.90 9.85 -1.70
C ASP A 117 -15.73 8.87 -1.71
N ILE A 118 -15.93 7.61 -1.28
CA ILE A 118 -14.90 6.57 -1.35
C ILE A 118 -15.30 5.54 -2.43
N SER A 119 -15.30 5.98 -3.68
CA SER A 119 -15.39 5.07 -4.82
C SER A 119 -14.01 4.46 -5.14
N TRP A 120 -13.97 3.13 -5.23
CA TRP A 120 -12.79 2.28 -5.38
C TRP A 120 -12.21 2.31 -6.81
#